data_AF-A0A520F2U4-F1
#
_entry.id   AF-A0A520F2U4-F1
#
_cell.length_a   1.000
_cell.length_b   1.000
_cell.length_c   1.000
_cell.angle_alpha   90.00
_cell.angle_beta   90.00
_cell.angle_gamma   90.00
#
_symmetry.space_group_name_H-M   'P 1'
#
loop_
_entity.id
_entity.type
_entity.pdbx_description
1 polymer ?
#
loop_
_entity_poly.entity_id
_entity_poly.type
_entity_poly.pdbx_seq_one_letter_code
_entity_poly.pdbx_strand_id
1 'polypeptide(L)'
;MSTTIDDNKKEWATQYLVEKLGLVDPTVNAADAAKSKPNGAAAPRLAALAGARGVLLDNTKGNAGPLLRHVGDLLEKKYGVRPLTMERKIVYSRPADPAQLDELARDYEFVVTGVGACGSCTSGCVRDAVDLEARGIPTVAIHTTVFMNSAIAHRGAFGRSDLQFVPVEHPIAAVSDAELERRAIALVDDVAKILIGGKA
;
A
#
# COMPACT_ATOMS: atom_id res chain seq x y z
N MET A 1 5.02 -43.99 9.05
CA MET A 1 5.50 -43.12 10.15
C MET A 1 5.11 -41.70 9.78
N SER A 2 4.11 -41.14 10.45
CA SER A 2 3.67 -39.75 10.23
C SER A 2 4.72 -38.82 10.85
N THR A 3 5.46 -38.10 10.02
CA THR A 3 6.40 -37.08 10.49
C THR A 3 5.60 -35.86 10.90
N THR A 4 5.00 -35.89 12.08
CA THR A 4 4.39 -34.69 12.67
C THR A 4 5.54 -33.73 12.96
N ILE A 5 5.73 -32.74 12.09
CA ILE A 5 6.63 -31.62 12.36
C ILE A 5 6.10 -30.95 13.62
N ASP A 6 6.87 -31.07 14.70
CA ASP A 6 6.68 -30.38 15.98
C ASP A 6 6.23 -28.94 15.73
N ASP A 7 5.05 -28.57 16.22
CA ASP A 7 4.46 -27.26 15.94
C ASP A 7 5.31 -26.13 16.53
N ASN A 8 6.05 -26.38 17.62
CA ASN A 8 7.05 -25.45 18.14
C ASN A 8 8.19 -25.23 17.12
N LYS A 9 8.49 -26.24 16.29
CA LYS A 9 9.46 -26.09 15.20
C LYS A 9 8.98 -25.21 14.07
N LYS A 10 7.67 -25.20 13.81
CA LYS A 10 7.08 -24.34 12.78
C LYS A 10 7.09 -22.89 13.23
N GLU A 11 6.78 -22.61 14.48
CA GLU A 11 6.75 -21.23 15.00
C GLU A 11 8.14 -20.57 14.98
N TRP A 12 9.20 -21.23 15.48
CA TRP A 12 10.55 -20.64 15.40
C TRP A 12 11.03 -20.48 13.97
N ALA A 13 10.74 -21.45 13.09
CA ALA A 13 11.16 -21.39 11.70
C ALA A 13 10.43 -20.24 10.99
N THR A 14 9.13 -20.07 11.24
CA THR A 14 8.34 -18.97 10.68
C THR A 14 8.87 -17.63 11.16
N GLN A 15 9.11 -17.49 12.47
CA GLN A 15 9.65 -16.26 13.04
C GLN A 15 11.05 -15.96 12.50
N TYR A 16 11.94 -16.95 12.41
CA TYR A 16 13.28 -16.79 11.84
C TYR A 16 13.24 -16.42 10.35
N LEU A 17 12.40 -17.08 9.54
CA LEU A 17 12.29 -16.80 8.11
C LEU A 17 11.74 -15.39 7.84
N VAL A 18 10.79 -14.92 8.65
CA VAL A 18 10.25 -13.55 8.56
C VAL A 18 11.29 -12.54 9.05
N GLU A 19 11.86 -12.71 10.23
CA GLU A 19 12.76 -11.74 10.85
C GLU A 19 14.15 -11.66 10.18
N LYS A 20 14.71 -12.81 9.77
CA LYS A 20 16.07 -12.86 9.20
C LYS A 20 16.10 -12.84 7.69
N LEU A 21 15.13 -13.45 7.02
CA LEU A 21 15.11 -13.55 5.56
C LEU A 21 14.04 -12.69 4.89
N GLY A 22 13.12 -12.10 5.65
CA GLY A 22 12.01 -11.32 5.10
C GLY A 22 11.05 -12.15 4.25
N LEU A 23 11.06 -13.49 4.41
CA LEU A 23 10.21 -14.39 3.63
C LEU A 23 8.80 -14.39 4.21
N VAL A 24 7.84 -13.97 3.40
CA VAL A 24 6.42 -13.90 3.77
C VAL A 24 5.70 -15.11 3.19
N ASP A 25 4.91 -15.80 4.01
CA ASP A 25 3.93 -16.77 3.51
C ASP A 25 2.69 -15.99 3.04
N PRO A 26 2.42 -15.93 1.72
CA PRO A 26 1.32 -15.14 1.18
C PRO A 26 -0.06 -15.78 1.39
N THR A 27 -0.12 -16.98 2.00
CA THR A 27 -1.35 -17.73 2.26
C THR A 27 -1.83 -17.66 3.71
N VAL A 28 -1.07 -17.02 4.59
CA VAL A 28 -1.51 -16.79 5.98
C VAL A 28 -2.83 -16.04 5.98
N ASN A 29 -3.74 -16.44 6.86
CA ASN A 29 -4.99 -15.74 7.02
C ASN A 29 -4.72 -14.33 7.56
N ALA A 30 -5.45 -13.34 7.05
CA ALA A 30 -5.39 -11.95 7.50
C ALA A 30 -5.51 -11.81 9.03
N ALA A 31 -6.27 -12.70 9.68
CA ALA A 31 -6.42 -12.73 11.13
C ALA A 31 -5.12 -13.07 11.88
N ASP A 32 -4.26 -13.90 11.30
CA ASP A 32 -2.97 -14.28 11.91
C ASP A 32 -1.90 -13.24 11.61
N ALA A 33 -1.89 -12.66 10.41
CA ALA A 33 -1.00 -11.56 10.04
C ALA A 33 -1.28 -10.26 10.82
N ALA A 34 -2.54 -10.02 11.23
CA ALA A 34 -2.93 -8.86 12.02
C ALA A 34 -2.50 -8.94 13.49
N LYS A 35 -1.99 -10.09 13.97
CA LYS A 35 -1.53 -10.26 15.36
C LYS A 35 -0.15 -9.66 15.62
N SER A 36 0.62 -9.31 14.58
CA SER A 36 1.92 -8.65 14.78
C SER A 36 1.72 -7.22 15.28
N LYS A 37 2.55 -6.77 16.23
CA LYS A 37 2.54 -5.37 16.70
C LYS A 37 3.29 -4.49 15.70
N PRO A 38 2.84 -3.23 15.46
CA PRO A 38 3.60 -2.28 14.66
C PRO A 38 4.94 -1.96 15.32
N ASN A 39 6.00 -1.88 14.51
CA ASN A 39 7.33 -1.45 14.91
C ASN A 39 7.45 0.06 14.67
N GLY A 40 7.01 0.86 15.64
CA GLY A 40 7.03 2.32 15.58
C GLY A 40 5.64 2.95 15.49
N ALA A 41 5.61 4.28 15.52
CA ALA A 41 4.38 5.04 15.37
C ALA A 41 3.99 5.18 13.89
N ALA A 42 2.68 5.21 13.62
CA ALA A 42 2.17 5.56 12.30
C ALA A 42 2.49 7.01 11.95
N ALA A 43 2.56 7.34 10.66
CA ALA A 43 2.67 8.73 10.23
C ALA A 43 1.47 9.55 10.74
N PRO A 44 1.68 10.82 11.14
CA PRO A 44 0.59 11.71 11.49
C PRO A 44 -0.42 11.81 10.34
N ARG A 45 -1.70 11.66 10.66
CA ARG A 45 -2.78 11.86 9.68
C ARG A 45 -2.98 13.35 9.44
N LEU A 46 -3.48 13.69 8.26
CA LEU A 46 -3.79 15.07 7.91
C LEU A 46 -4.99 15.56 8.71
N ALA A 47 -4.94 16.80 9.19
CA ALA A 47 -6.10 17.43 9.83
C ALA A 47 -7.24 17.69 8.83
N ALA A 48 -6.89 17.98 7.56
CA ALA A 48 -7.80 18.15 6.45
C ALA A 48 -7.08 17.91 5.11
N LEU A 49 -7.83 17.57 4.07
CA LEU A 49 -7.29 17.41 2.71
C LEU A 49 -7.27 18.71 1.91
N ALA A 50 -8.15 19.66 2.22
CA ALA A 50 -8.24 20.91 1.48
C ALA A 50 -6.90 21.67 1.54
N GLY A 51 -6.32 21.94 0.36
CA GLY A 51 -5.04 22.61 0.19
C GLY A 51 -3.79 21.76 0.45
N ALA A 52 -3.95 20.47 0.79
CA ALA A 52 -2.83 19.57 1.04
C ALA A 52 -2.06 19.24 -0.24
N ARG A 53 -0.74 19.07 -0.12
CA ARG A 53 0.17 18.70 -1.22
C ARG A 53 0.36 17.18 -1.27
N GLY A 54 -0.29 16.53 -2.23
CA GLY A 54 -0.15 15.09 -2.45
C GLY A 54 0.74 14.73 -3.62
N VAL A 55 1.23 13.49 -3.61
CA VAL A 55 1.94 12.85 -4.74
C VAL A 55 1.36 11.47 -5.02
N LEU A 56 1.28 11.13 -6.30
CA LEU A 56 0.93 9.80 -6.79
C LEU A 56 2.23 9.05 -7.10
N LEU A 57 2.40 7.86 -6.54
CA LEU A 57 3.57 7.00 -6.81
C LEU A 57 3.16 5.81 -7.68
N ASP A 58 3.34 5.95 -9.00
CA ASP A 58 3.09 4.90 -9.99
C ASP A 58 4.18 3.83 -9.92
N ASN A 59 3.77 2.62 -9.56
CA ASN A 59 4.67 1.48 -9.49
C ASN A 59 4.99 0.89 -10.87
N THR A 60 4.49 1.43 -11.99
CA THR A 60 4.66 0.96 -13.38
C THR A 60 3.90 -0.31 -13.76
N LYS A 61 3.00 -0.80 -12.90
CA LYS A 61 2.09 -1.88 -13.28
C LYS A 61 1.15 -1.37 -14.38
N GLY A 62 0.80 -2.24 -15.33
CA GLY A 62 -0.18 -1.89 -16.38
C GLY A 62 -1.44 -1.31 -15.75
N ASN A 63 -1.85 -0.12 -16.24
CA ASN A 63 -2.96 0.69 -15.76
C ASN A 63 -2.87 1.26 -14.33
N ALA A 64 -1.74 1.14 -13.62
CA ALA A 64 -1.56 1.82 -12.32
C ALA A 64 -1.52 3.35 -12.47
N GLY A 65 -0.67 3.88 -13.35
CA GLY A 65 -0.60 5.32 -13.64
C GLY A 65 -1.95 5.96 -14.01
N PRO A 66 -2.71 5.42 -15.00
CA PRO A 66 -4.05 5.91 -15.33
C PRO A 66 -5.04 5.86 -14.16
N LEU A 67 -5.10 4.75 -13.40
CA LEU A 67 -5.95 4.66 -12.21
C LEU A 67 -5.59 5.74 -11.18
N LEU A 68 -4.30 5.88 -10.86
CA LEU A 68 -3.82 6.86 -9.90
C LEU A 68 -4.12 8.29 -10.35
N ARG A 69 -4.04 8.58 -11.65
CA ARG A 69 -4.41 9.88 -12.22
C ARG A 69 -5.88 10.19 -11.94
N HIS A 70 -6.80 9.26 -12.24
CA HIS A 70 -8.21 9.43 -11.93
C HIS A 70 -8.45 9.66 -10.43
N VAL A 71 -7.75 8.93 -9.56
CA VAL A 71 -7.82 9.13 -8.11
C VAL A 71 -7.34 10.54 -7.73
N GLY A 72 -6.21 11.00 -8.28
CA GLY A 72 -5.67 12.35 -8.04
C GLY A 72 -6.64 13.44 -8.46
N ASP A 73 -7.20 13.34 -9.68
CA ASP A 73 -8.17 14.30 -10.21
C ASP A 73 -9.43 14.37 -9.33
N LEU A 74 -9.89 13.22 -8.82
CA LEU A 74 -11.04 13.14 -7.92
C LEU A 74 -10.73 13.69 -6.53
N LEU A 75 -9.53 13.45 -5.99
CA LEU A 75 -9.08 14.05 -4.74
C LEU A 75 -9.06 15.58 -4.86
N GLU A 76 -8.55 16.10 -5.97
CA GLU A 76 -8.54 17.55 -6.25
C GLU A 76 -9.97 18.09 -6.31
N LYS A 77 -10.81 17.52 -7.18
CA LYS A 77 -12.18 18.00 -7.41
C LYS A 77 -13.09 17.89 -6.19
N LYS A 78 -13.00 16.80 -5.43
CA LYS A 78 -13.93 16.48 -4.33
C LYS A 78 -13.44 16.95 -2.97
N TYR A 79 -12.13 16.91 -2.73
CA TYR A 79 -11.54 17.17 -1.42
C TYR A 79 -10.65 18.43 -1.39
N GLY A 80 -10.42 19.07 -2.55
CA GLY A 80 -9.73 20.34 -2.65
C GLY A 80 -8.23 20.26 -2.36
N VAL A 81 -7.61 19.07 -2.46
CA VAL A 81 -6.14 18.96 -2.43
C VAL A 81 -5.55 19.76 -3.60
N ARG A 82 -4.28 20.16 -3.51
CA ARG A 82 -3.59 20.77 -4.65
C ARG A 82 -3.44 19.73 -5.77
N PRO A 83 -3.31 20.17 -7.05
CA PRO A 83 -3.05 19.25 -8.15
C PRO A 83 -1.88 18.32 -7.83
N LEU A 84 -2.11 17.01 -7.93
CA LEU A 84 -1.10 16.02 -7.56
C LEU A 84 -0.10 15.82 -8.69
N THR A 85 1.17 15.68 -8.33
CA THR A 85 2.21 15.24 -9.25
C THR A 85 2.28 13.72 -9.30
N MET A 86 2.69 13.18 -10.43
CA MET A 86 2.93 11.74 -10.60
C MET A 86 4.43 11.48 -10.60
N GLU A 87 4.90 10.76 -9.58
CA GLU A 87 6.22 10.17 -9.53
C GLU A 87 6.16 8.71 -9.93
N ARG A 88 7.23 8.22 -10.56
CA ARG A 88 7.25 6.86 -11.11
C ARG A 88 8.45 6.10 -10.62
N LYS A 89 8.19 4.88 -10.15
CA LYS A 89 9.25 3.95 -9.75
C LYS A 89 9.94 3.35 -10.98
N ILE A 90 11.11 2.76 -10.77
CA ILE A 90 11.84 2.05 -11.83
C ILE A 90 11.08 0.80 -12.32
N VAL A 91 10.50 0.02 -11.40
CA VAL A 91 9.75 -1.20 -11.70
C VAL A 91 8.85 -1.59 -10.54
N TYR A 92 7.71 -2.24 -10.84
CA TYR A 92 6.72 -2.65 -9.83
C TYR A 92 7.21 -3.70 -8.85
N SER A 93 8.22 -4.49 -9.22
CA SER A 93 8.69 -5.65 -8.44
C SER A 93 9.77 -5.33 -7.41
N ARG A 94 10.24 -4.08 -7.35
CA ARG A 94 11.25 -3.61 -6.40
C ARG A 94 10.68 -2.47 -5.57
N PRO A 95 11.14 -2.29 -4.31
CA PRO A 95 10.87 -1.06 -3.57
C PRO A 95 11.34 0.17 -4.34
N ALA A 96 10.75 1.32 -4.04
CA ALA A 96 11.24 2.60 -4.54
C ALA A 96 12.66 2.86 -4.02
N ASP A 97 13.41 3.69 -4.73
CA ASP A 97 14.73 4.09 -4.27
C ASP A 97 14.59 4.85 -2.93
N PRO A 98 15.37 4.53 -1.89
CA PRO A 98 15.32 5.26 -0.62
C PRO A 98 15.46 6.77 -0.77
N ALA A 99 16.30 7.25 -1.70
CA ALA A 99 16.46 8.68 -1.96
C ALA A 99 15.17 9.29 -2.53
N GLN A 100 14.48 8.56 -3.42
CA GLN A 100 13.16 8.98 -3.91
C GLN A 100 12.16 9.05 -2.75
N LEU A 101 12.12 8.05 -1.87
CA LEU A 101 11.22 8.06 -0.71
C LEU A 101 11.51 9.22 0.25
N ASP A 102 12.79 9.56 0.45
CA ASP A 102 13.21 10.70 1.27
C ASP A 102 12.77 12.03 0.65
N GLU A 103 12.87 12.17 -0.68
CA GLU A 103 12.36 13.33 -1.42
C GLU A 103 10.84 13.46 -1.29
N LEU A 104 10.11 12.36 -1.47
CA LEU A 104 8.65 12.35 -1.33
C LEU A 104 8.21 12.77 0.08
N ALA A 105 8.85 12.23 1.12
CA ALA A 105 8.52 12.54 2.50
C ALA A 105 8.86 13.99 2.90
N ARG A 106 9.81 14.62 2.22
CA ARG A 106 10.20 16.01 2.47
C ARG A 106 9.29 17.00 1.76
N ASP A 107 8.89 16.71 0.53
CA ASP A 107 8.29 17.71 -0.37
C ASP A 107 6.76 17.64 -0.41
N TYR A 108 6.16 16.58 0.13
CA TYR A 108 4.73 16.32 0.13
C TYR A 108 4.17 16.01 1.53
N GLU A 109 2.85 16.09 1.64
CA GLU A 109 2.12 15.87 2.88
C GLU A 109 1.42 14.50 2.91
N PHE A 110 1.22 13.86 1.74
CA PHE A 110 0.74 12.49 1.65
C PHE A 110 1.12 11.82 0.32
N VAL A 111 1.08 10.49 0.32
CA VAL A 111 1.32 9.67 -0.88
C VAL A 111 0.14 8.74 -1.16
N VAL A 112 -0.26 8.62 -2.42
CA VAL A 112 -1.10 7.52 -2.90
C VAL A 112 -0.29 6.66 -3.85
N THR A 113 -0.07 5.40 -3.51
CA THR A 113 0.73 4.46 -4.32
C THR A 113 -0.10 3.28 -4.78
N GLY A 114 0.28 2.70 -5.92
CA GLY A 114 -0.41 1.53 -6.44
C GLY A 114 0.16 1.04 -7.77
N VAL A 115 -0.26 -0.12 -8.26
CA VAL A 115 -1.24 -1.04 -7.65
C VAL A 115 -0.64 -2.41 -7.36
N GLY A 116 -0.96 -2.98 -6.20
CA GLY A 116 -0.70 -4.38 -5.91
C GLY A 116 -1.74 -5.29 -6.57
N ALA A 117 -1.39 -5.89 -7.70
CA ALA A 117 -2.29 -6.74 -8.51
C ALA A 117 -1.67 -8.12 -8.86
N CYS A 118 -0.59 -8.49 -8.16
CA CYS A 118 0.25 -9.67 -8.36
C CYS A 118 1.14 -9.85 -7.12
N GLY A 119 1.83 -11.01 -6.98
CA GLY A 119 2.69 -11.26 -5.82
C GLY A 119 3.80 -10.22 -5.63
N SER A 120 4.66 -10.04 -6.63
CA SER A 120 5.82 -9.13 -6.52
C SER A 120 5.43 -7.66 -6.38
N CYS A 121 4.44 -7.20 -7.15
CA CYS A 121 3.96 -5.82 -7.08
C CYS A 121 3.21 -5.53 -5.76
N THR A 122 2.55 -6.52 -5.18
CA THR A 122 1.94 -6.38 -3.84
C THR A 122 3.02 -6.19 -2.78
N SER A 123 4.03 -7.06 -2.75
CA SER A 123 5.15 -6.91 -1.81
C SER A 123 5.86 -5.56 -1.97
N GLY A 124 6.15 -5.13 -3.20
CA GLY A 124 6.83 -3.86 -3.48
C GLY A 124 6.00 -2.67 -3.00
N CYS A 125 4.71 -2.63 -3.34
CA CYS A 125 3.80 -1.56 -2.97
C CYS A 125 3.58 -1.45 -1.45
N VAL A 126 3.47 -2.59 -0.76
CA VAL A 126 3.39 -2.61 0.71
C VAL A 126 4.69 -2.11 1.32
N ARG A 127 5.86 -2.52 0.78
CA ARG A 127 7.16 -2.04 1.26
C ARG A 127 7.27 -0.52 1.14
N ASP A 128 6.91 0.04 -0.01
CA ASP A 128 6.95 1.49 -0.22
C ASP A 128 6.10 2.23 0.82
N ALA A 129 4.87 1.76 1.04
CA ALA A 129 3.96 2.38 1.98
C ALA A 129 4.46 2.30 3.43
N VAL A 130 5.04 1.17 3.83
CA VAL A 130 5.70 1.03 5.14
C VAL A 130 6.87 1.99 5.30
N ASP A 131 7.72 2.08 4.28
CA ASP A 131 8.94 2.87 4.31
C ASP A 131 8.64 4.38 4.25
N LEU A 132 7.61 4.80 3.51
CA LEU A 132 7.11 6.19 3.51
C LEU A 132 6.49 6.55 4.85
N GLU A 133 5.66 5.68 5.40
CA GLU A 133 5.05 5.94 6.69
C GLU A 133 6.08 6.01 7.83
N ALA A 134 7.16 5.22 7.75
CA ALA A 134 8.28 5.32 8.68
C ALA A 134 9.03 6.66 8.57
N ARG A 135 8.93 7.35 7.43
CA ARG A 135 9.43 8.73 7.23
C ARG A 135 8.44 9.80 7.69
N GLY A 136 7.30 9.40 8.24
CA GLY A 136 6.31 10.33 8.80
C GLY A 136 5.35 10.93 7.78
N ILE A 137 5.31 10.44 6.53
CA ILE A 137 4.33 10.86 5.53
C ILE A 137 3.19 9.84 5.43
N PRO A 138 1.92 10.24 5.65
CA PRO A 138 0.79 9.33 5.55
C PRO A 138 0.65 8.80 4.12
N THR A 139 0.53 7.48 4.00
CA THR A 139 0.52 6.79 2.70
C THR A 139 -0.66 5.84 2.57
N VAL A 140 -1.32 5.89 1.41
CA VAL A 140 -2.38 4.94 1.03
C VAL A 140 -1.88 4.09 -0.12
N ALA A 141 -1.92 2.77 0.04
CA ALA A 141 -1.64 1.83 -1.04
C ALA A 141 -2.92 1.18 -1.57
N ILE A 142 -3.07 1.17 -2.90
CA ILE A 142 -4.19 0.55 -3.60
C ILE A 142 -3.81 -0.87 -4.01
N HIS A 143 -4.65 -1.84 -3.67
CA HIS A 143 -4.46 -3.25 -3.99
C HIS A 143 -5.72 -3.83 -4.63
N THR A 144 -5.57 -4.74 -5.58
CA THR A 144 -6.74 -5.42 -6.13
C THR A 144 -7.34 -6.38 -5.09
N THR A 145 -8.66 -6.52 -5.07
CA THR A 145 -9.41 -7.34 -4.09
C THR A 145 -8.81 -8.73 -3.86
N VAL A 146 -8.43 -9.44 -4.93
CA VAL A 146 -7.88 -10.81 -4.84
C VAL A 146 -6.48 -10.88 -4.19
N PHE A 147 -5.74 -9.76 -4.12
CA PHE A 147 -4.41 -9.68 -3.51
C PHE A 147 -4.41 -9.00 -2.13
N MET A 148 -5.58 -8.68 -1.57
CA MET A 148 -5.69 -8.03 -0.26
C MET A 148 -5.11 -8.88 0.87
N ASN A 149 -5.36 -10.19 0.89
CA ASN A 149 -4.78 -11.08 1.90
C ASN A 149 -3.25 -11.08 1.82
N SER A 150 -2.70 -11.08 0.61
CA SER A 150 -1.27 -10.97 0.41
C SER A 150 -0.75 -9.62 0.94
N ALA A 151 -1.42 -8.51 0.67
CA ALA A 151 -1.03 -7.20 1.20
C ALA A 151 -1.04 -7.18 2.74
N ILE A 152 -2.07 -7.77 3.36
CA ILE A 152 -2.19 -7.88 4.82
C ILE A 152 -1.07 -8.75 5.42
N ALA A 153 -0.72 -9.87 4.77
CA ALA A 153 0.41 -10.69 5.17
C ALA A 153 1.74 -9.90 5.13
N HIS A 154 1.98 -9.16 4.05
CA HIS A 154 3.18 -8.36 3.89
C HIS A 154 3.26 -7.22 4.91
N ARG A 155 2.17 -6.48 5.18
CA ARG A 155 2.23 -5.38 6.17
C ARG A 155 2.55 -5.90 7.56
N GLY A 156 2.01 -7.08 7.92
CA GLY A 156 2.27 -7.73 9.19
C GLY A 156 3.73 -8.16 9.32
N ALA A 157 4.27 -8.79 8.28
CA ALA A 157 5.67 -9.19 8.21
C ALA A 157 6.64 -7.99 8.18
N PHE A 158 6.21 -6.86 7.61
CA PHE A 158 7.01 -5.65 7.52
C PHE A 158 6.88 -4.76 8.78
N GLY A 159 6.18 -5.23 9.80
CA GLY A 159 6.06 -4.55 11.09
C GLY A 159 5.11 -3.35 11.08
N ARG A 160 4.11 -3.33 10.20
CA ARG A 160 3.09 -2.27 10.09
C ARG A 160 1.69 -2.85 9.93
N SER A 161 1.26 -3.62 10.92
CA SER A 161 -0.08 -4.23 10.95
C SER A 161 -1.23 -3.21 11.00
N ASP A 162 -0.93 -1.97 11.35
CA ASP A 162 -1.82 -0.80 11.36
C ASP A 162 -2.08 -0.21 9.96
N LEU A 163 -1.20 -0.48 8.99
CA LEU A 163 -1.27 0.13 7.66
C LEU A 163 -2.56 -0.25 6.94
N GLN A 164 -3.36 0.74 6.53
CA GLN A 164 -4.61 0.51 5.82
C GLN A 164 -4.39 0.52 4.30
N PHE A 165 -5.21 -0.26 3.59
CA PHE A 165 -5.16 -0.42 2.15
C PHE A 165 -6.54 -0.18 1.56
N VAL A 166 -6.57 0.32 0.33
CA VAL A 166 -7.82 0.53 -0.41
C VAL A 166 -7.97 -0.56 -1.46
N PRO A 167 -9.06 -1.36 -1.41
CA PRO A 167 -9.30 -2.38 -2.42
C PRO A 167 -9.79 -1.75 -3.73
N VAL A 168 -9.38 -2.33 -4.85
CA VAL A 168 -9.93 -2.05 -6.18
C VAL A 168 -10.28 -3.37 -6.87
N GLU A 169 -11.28 -3.39 -7.74
CA GLU A 169 -11.66 -4.61 -8.45
C GLU A 169 -10.49 -5.18 -9.30
N HIS A 170 -10.34 -6.51 -9.28
CA HIS A 170 -9.39 -7.24 -10.12
C HIS A 170 -10.04 -7.68 -11.44
N PRO A 171 -9.33 -7.73 -12.58
CA PRO A 171 -7.97 -7.26 -12.84
C PRO A 171 -7.93 -5.77 -13.21
N ILE A 172 -6.79 -5.11 -13.06
CA ILE A 172 -6.61 -3.71 -13.50
C ILE A 172 -5.88 -3.58 -14.84
N ALA A 173 -5.03 -4.54 -15.20
CA ALA A 173 -4.05 -4.35 -16.29
C ALA A 173 -4.65 -4.37 -17.70
N ALA A 174 -5.89 -4.86 -17.87
CA ALA A 174 -6.52 -5.08 -19.17
C ALA A 174 -7.92 -4.46 -19.28
N VAL A 175 -8.23 -3.48 -18.43
CA VAL A 175 -9.52 -2.76 -18.48
C VAL A 175 -9.38 -1.43 -19.19
N SER A 176 -10.50 -0.88 -19.68
CA SER A 176 -10.54 0.41 -20.36
C SER A 176 -10.34 1.56 -19.37
N ASP A 177 -9.96 2.73 -19.88
CA ASP A 177 -9.78 3.93 -19.06
C ASP A 177 -11.08 4.36 -18.36
N ALA A 178 -12.23 4.28 -19.05
CA ALA A 178 -13.54 4.55 -18.46
C ALA A 178 -13.87 3.60 -17.28
N GLU A 179 -13.40 2.34 -17.34
CA GLU A 179 -13.54 1.42 -16.23
C GLU A 179 -12.62 1.77 -15.05
N LEU A 180 -11.41 2.26 -15.34
CA LEU A 180 -10.50 2.77 -14.30
C LEU A 180 -11.09 4.01 -13.61
N GLU A 181 -11.70 4.92 -14.37
CA GLU A 181 -12.39 6.08 -13.82
C GLU A 181 -13.53 5.66 -12.89
N ARG A 182 -14.39 4.72 -13.32
CA ARG A 182 -15.47 4.18 -12.47
C ARG A 182 -14.92 3.58 -11.16
N ARG A 183 -13.82 2.85 -11.24
CA ARG A 183 -13.16 2.26 -10.06
C ARG A 183 -12.53 3.31 -9.16
N ALA A 184 -11.93 4.36 -9.73
CA ALA A 184 -11.39 5.47 -8.97
C ALA A 184 -12.51 6.22 -8.20
N ILE A 185 -13.66 6.44 -8.84
CA ILE A 185 -14.85 7.02 -8.18
C ILE A 185 -15.29 6.17 -6.98
N ALA A 186 -15.30 4.85 -7.12
CA ALA A 186 -15.72 3.94 -6.05
C ALA A 186 -14.79 3.94 -4.83
N LEU A 187 -13.49 4.24 -5.01
CA LEU A 187 -12.48 4.07 -3.97
C LEU A 187 -11.93 5.38 -3.39
N VAL A 188 -12.13 6.53 -4.06
CA VAL A 188 -11.50 7.80 -3.68
C VAL A 188 -11.91 8.26 -2.27
N ASP A 189 -13.13 7.93 -1.83
CA ASP A 189 -13.60 8.29 -0.50
C ASP A 189 -12.87 7.53 0.59
N ASP A 190 -12.50 6.29 0.34
CA ASP A 190 -11.74 5.47 1.28
C ASP A 190 -10.28 5.92 1.34
N VAL A 191 -9.70 6.34 0.20
CA VAL A 191 -8.39 7.01 0.17
C VAL A 191 -8.42 8.25 1.06
N ALA A 192 -9.42 9.12 0.87
CA ALA A 192 -9.56 10.35 1.64
C ALA A 192 -9.71 10.08 3.14
N LYS A 193 -10.57 9.10 3.52
CA LYS A 193 -10.77 8.70 4.92
C LYS A 193 -9.47 8.26 5.59
N ILE A 194 -8.70 7.38 4.95
CA ILE A 194 -7.44 6.88 5.54
C ILE A 194 -6.45 8.03 5.76
N LEU A 195 -6.35 8.96 4.81
CA LEU A 195 -5.42 10.10 4.90
C LEU A 195 -5.70 11.03 6.09
N ILE A 196 -6.98 11.18 6.47
CA ILE A 196 -7.40 11.98 7.63
C ILE A 196 -7.61 11.15 8.92
N GLY A 197 -7.28 9.86 8.91
CA GLY A 197 -7.34 8.98 10.07
C GLY A 197 -8.69 8.30 10.35
N GLY A 198 -9.61 8.33 9.38
CA GLY A 198 -10.76 7.44 9.36
C GLY A 198 -10.36 6.01 9.00
N LYS A 199 -11.18 5.03 9.40
CA LYS A 199 -11.03 3.66 8.89
C LYS A 199 -11.75 3.56 7.54
N ALA A 200 -11.07 3.02 6.52
CA ALA A 200 -11.70 2.54 5.29
C ALA A 200 -12.60 1.33 5.57
#